data_AF-A0A1H7I6W3-F1
#
_entry.id   AF-A0A1H7I6W3-F1
#
_cell.length_a   1.000
_cell.length_b   1.000
_cell.length_c   1.000
_cell.angle_alpha   90.00
_cell.angle_beta   90.00
_cell.angle_gamma   90.00
#
_symmetry.space_group_name_H-M   'P 1'
#
loop_
_entity.id
_entity.type
_entity.pdbx_description
1 polymer ?
#
loop_
_entity_poly.entity_id
_entity_poly.type
_entity_poly.pdbx_seq_one_letter_code
_entity_poly.pdbx_strand_id
1 'polypeptide(L)'
;MRKLLDEAQYIDQYLLQAMSTEDKLLFQAQMLTNSALQENVQAQSQAHQLIRSLGRAAKRQQLQTIFDNLCATDPAFQAALNSIFK
;
A
#
# COMPACT_ATOMS: atom_id res chain seq x y z
N MET A 1 16.87 9.65 -18.15
CA MET A 1 15.56 9.56 -17.45
C MET A 1 14.67 8.42 -17.96
N ARG A 2 14.53 8.18 -19.27
CA ARG A 2 13.66 7.11 -19.80
C ARG A 2 13.96 5.69 -19.25
N LYS A 3 15.24 5.28 -19.24
CA LYS A 3 15.67 3.98 -18.68
C LYS A 3 15.36 3.78 -17.19
N LEU A 4 15.37 4.84 -16.39
CA LEU A 4 15.09 4.76 -14.95
C LEU A 4 13.58 4.58 -14.68
N LEU A 5 12.74 5.21 -15.50
CA LEU A 5 11.29 5.01 -15.47
C LEU A 5 10.92 3.58 -15.85
N ASP A 6 11.58 3.03 -16.87
CA ASP A 6 11.37 1.64 -17.29
C ASP A 6 11.79 0.65 -16.17
N GLU A 7 12.89 0.91 -15.48
CA GLU A 7 13.35 0.08 -14.35
C GLU A 7 12.41 0.14 -13.14
N ALA A 8 11.98 1.34 -12.73
CA ALA A 8 11.05 1.51 -11.62
C ALA A 8 9.71 0.79 -11.88
N GLN A 9 9.19 0.89 -13.11
CA GLN A 9 7.98 0.18 -13.52
C GLN A 9 8.17 -1.34 -13.51
N TYR A 10 9.35 -1.82 -13.93
CA TYR A 10 9.68 -3.24 -13.90
C TYR A 10 9.77 -3.78 -12.46
N ILE A 11 10.39 -3.02 -11.55
CA ILE A 11 10.41 -3.35 -10.12
C ILE A 11 8.99 -3.37 -9.54
N ASP A 12 8.13 -2.41 -9.92
CA ASP A 12 6.74 -2.37 -9.47
C ASP A 12 5.95 -3.59 -9.90
N GLN A 13 6.10 -4.01 -11.17
CA GLN A 13 5.44 -5.22 -11.66
C GLN A 13 5.84 -6.45 -10.85
N TYR A 14 7.12 -6.54 -10.45
CA TYR A 14 7.60 -7.63 -9.60
C TYR A 14 7.02 -7.56 -8.19
N LEU A 15 7.11 -6.40 -7.53
CA LEU A 15 6.66 -6.21 -6.15
C LEU A 15 5.13 -6.39 -6.01
N LEU A 16 4.37 -5.95 -7.01
CA LEU A 16 2.91 -6.01 -7.04
C LEU A 16 2.35 -7.32 -7.61
N GLN A 17 3.21 -8.32 -7.89
CA GLN A 17 2.83 -9.62 -8.45
C GLN A 17 2.07 -9.50 -9.80
N ALA A 18 2.43 -8.52 -10.62
CA ALA A 18 1.85 -8.29 -11.94
C ALA A 18 2.66 -8.92 -13.09
N MET A 19 3.78 -9.60 -12.78
CA MET A 19 4.59 -10.34 -13.75
C MET A 19 4.03 -11.73 -14.02
N SER A 20 4.32 -12.26 -15.22
CA SER A 20 4.21 -13.70 -15.49
C SER A 20 5.19 -14.49 -14.62
N THR A 21 4.98 -15.82 -14.53
CA THR A 21 5.86 -16.68 -13.73
C THR A 21 7.26 -16.74 -14.33
N GLU A 22 7.35 -16.80 -15.65
CA GLU A 22 8.60 -16.84 -16.41
C GLU A 22 9.40 -15.55 -16.22
N ASP A 23 8.75 -14.39 -16.37
CA ASP A 23 9.40 -13.08 -16.19
C ASP A 23 9.87 -12.87 -14.75
N LYS A 24 9.11 -13.38 -13.78
CA LYS A 24 9.48 -13.34 -12.36
C LYS A 24 10.76 -14.13 -12.08
N LEU A 25 10.92 -15.31 -12.68
CA LEU A 25 12.13 -16.12 -12.53
C LEU A 25 13.35 -15.44 -13.17
N LEU A 26 13.16 -14.86 -14.36
CA LEU A 26 14.21 -14.09 -15.03
C LEU A 26 14.63 -12.88 -14.19
N PHE A 27 13.66 -12.14 -13.65
CA PHE A 27 13.91 -11.00 -12.76
C PHE A 27 14.69 -11.40 -11.51
N GLN A 28 14.33 -12.53 -10.90
CA GLN A 28 15.04 -13.07 -9.73
C GLN A 28 16.48 -13.43 -10.06
N ALA A 29 16.73 -14.06 -11.21
CA ALA A 29 18.10 -14.32 -11.67
C ALA A 29 18.90 -13.02 -11.86
N GLN A 30 18.29 -11.99 -12.44
CA GLN A 30 18.92 -10.68 -12.61
C GLN A 30 19.29 -10.05 -11.25
N MET A 31 18.39 -10.07 -10.27
CA MET A 31 18.67 -9.56 -8.92
C MET A 31 19.86 -10.26 -8.25
N LEU A 32 20.06 -11.55 -8.49
CA LEU A 32 21.20 -12.29 -7.92
C LEU A 32 22.54 -11.86 -8.52
N THR A 33 22.52 -11.39 -9.77
CA THR A 33 23.74 -10.97 -10.51
C THR A 33 23.98 -9.47 -10.50
N ASN A 34 22.99 -8.67 -10.11
CA ASN A 34 23.03 -7.21 -10.14
C ASN A 34 22.62 -6.64 -8.78
N SER A 35 23.62 -6.29 -7.97
CA SER A 35 23.41 -5.71 -6.63
C SER A 35 22.67 -4.38 -6.66
N ALA A 36 22.90 -3.54 -7.68
CA ALA A 36 22.21 -2.26 -7.81
C ALA A 36 20.69 -2.45 -8.02
N LEU A 37 20.31 -3.44 -8.84
CA LEU A 37 18.89 -3.79 -9.01
C LEU A 37 18.28 -4.28 -7.69
N GLN A 38 19.02 -5.12 -6.95
CA GLN A 38 18.56 -5.61 -5.64
C GLN A 38 18.35 -4.47 -4.63
N GLU A 39 19.27 -3.51 -4.55
CA GLU A 39 19.16 -2.32 -3.70
C GLU A 39 17.93 -1.47 -4.08
N ASN A 40 17.71 -1.26 -5.38
CA ASN A 40 16.55 -0.53 -5.88
C ASN A 40 15.23 -1.24 -5.52
N VAL A 41 15.17 -2.57 -5.67
CA VAL A 41 14.01 -3.37 -5.26
C VAL A 41 13.74 -3.24 -3.75
N GLN A 42 14.78 -3.26 -2.91
CA GLN A 42 14.63 -3.08 -1.47
C GLN A 42 14.10 -1.68 -1.13
N ALA A 43 14.68 -0.63 -1.71
CA ALA A 43 14.24 0.75 -1.48
C ALA A 43 12.78 0.97 -1.91
N GLN A 44 12.40 0.47 -3.09
CA GLN A 44 11.04 0.61 -3.60
C GLN A 44 10.04 -0.23 -2.78
N SER A 45 10.44 -1.41 -2.30
CA SER A 45 9.64 -2.20 -1.36
C SER A 45 9.35 -1.45 -0.06
N GLN A 46 10.36 -0.78 0.52
CA GLN A 46 10.18 0.07 1.70
C GLN A 46 9.24 1.25 1.41
N ALA A 47 9.39 1.91 0.26
CA ALA A 47 8.50 2.98 -0.16
C ALA A 47 7.03 2.50 -0.25
N HIS A 48 6.79 1.33 -0.84
CA HIS A 48 5.46 0.70 -0.88
C HIS A 48 4.90 0.37 0.50
N GLN A 49 5.74 -0.02 1.45
CA GLN A 49 5.31 -0.25 2.83
C GLN A 49 4.90 1.05 3.50
N LEU A 50 5.66 2.13 3.33
CA LEU A 50 5.35 3.46 3.86
C LEU A 50 4.06 4.04 3.26
N ILE A 51 3.91 3.97 1.94
CA ILE A 51 2.69 4.43 1.25
C ILE A 51 1.46 3.69 1.81
N ARG A 52 1.56 2.37 1.96
CA ARG A 52 0.47 1.55 2.52
C ARG A 52 0.18 1.88 3.99
N SER A 53 1.20 2.07 4.82
CA SER A 53 1.01 2.37 6.25
C SER A 53 0.35 3.74 6.44
N LEU A 54 0.86 4.76 5.75
CA LEU A 54 0.35 6.13 5.80
C LEU A 54 -1.05 6.23 5.19
N GLY A 55 -1.28 5.58 4.06
CA GLY A 55 -2.61 5.52 3.44
C GLY A 55 -3.66 4.90 4.36
N ARG A 56 -3.29 3.82 5.10
CA ARG A 56 -4.18 3.24 6.12
C ARG A 56 -4.40 4.16 7.30
N ALA A 57 -3.36 4.87 7.76
CA ALA A 57 -3.50 5.84 8.85
C ALA A 57 -4.44 6.98 8.47
N ALA A 58 -4.30 7.56 7.28
CA ALA A 58 -5.17 8.60 6.77
C ALA A 58 -6.63 8.13 6.66
N LYS A 59 -6.87 6.92 6.12
CA LYS A 59 -8.23 6.35 6.07
C LYS A 59 -8.84 6.14 7.46
N ARG A 60 -8.06 5.67 8.43
CA ARG A 60 -8.54 5.54 9.82
C ARG A 60 -8.93 6.89 10.41
N GLN A 61 -8.13 7.92 10.17
CA GLN A 61 -8.44 9.27 10.64
C GLN A 61 -9.74 9.79 10.01
N GLN A 62 -9.93 9.59 8.70
CA GLN A 62 -11.18 9.95 8.02
C GLN A 62 -12.39 9.23 8.63
N LEU A 63 -12.28 7.92 8.87
CA LEU A 63 -13.34 7.15 9.51
C LEU A 63 -13.65 7.63 10.93
N GLN A 64 -12.62 7.97 11.71
CA GLN A 64 -12.80 8.53 13.05
C GLN A 64 -13.56 9.86 12.99
N THR A 65 -13.17 10.76 12.08
CA THR A 65 -13.88 12.04 11.91
C THR A 65 -15.35 11.84 11.51
N ILE A 66 -15.63 10.89 10.61
CA ILE A 66 -17.02 10.56 10.24
C ILE A 66 -17.79 10.03 11.46
N PHE A 67 -17.18 9.11 12.21
CA PHE A 67 -17.79 8.55 13.42
C PHE A 67 -18.10 9.62 14.47
N ASP A 68 -17.13 10.50 14.76
CA ASP A 68 -17.29 11.59 15.74
C ASP A 68 -18.41 12.56 15.31
N ASN A 69 -18.47 12.89 14.01
CA ASN A 69 -19.51 13.76 13.46
C ASN A 69 -20.90 13.11 13.54
N LEU A 70 -21.02 11.83 13.21
CA LEU A 70 -22.29 11.10 13.31
C LEU A 70 -22.73 11.00 14.77
N CYS A 71 -21.80 10.69 15.68
CA CYS A 71 -22.09 10.72 17.11
C CYS A 71 -22.55 12.10 17.57
N ALA A 72 -21.98 13.21 17.08
CA ALA A 72 -22.35 14.54 17.54
C ALA A 72 -23.68 15.05 16.95
N THR A 73 -24.01 14.67 15.71
CA THR A 73 -25.07 15.32 14.93
C THR A 73 -26.27 14.44 14.59
N ASP A 74 -26.17 13.11 14.72
CA ASP A 74 -27.23 12.17 14.37
C ASP A 74 -27.75 11.38 15.59
N PRO A 75 -28.91 11.77 16.16
CA PRO A 75 -29.54 11.07 17.27
C PRO A 75 -29.96 9.63 16.94
N ALA A 76 -30.30 9.32 15.68
CA ALA A 76 -30.69 7.97 15.27
C ALA A 76 -29.45 7.05 15.25
N PHE A 77 -28.31 7.57 14.78
CA PHE A 77 -27.03 6.87 14.87
C PHE A 77 -26.62 6.59 16.31
N GLN A 78 -26.73 7.58 17.21
CA GLN A 78 -26.49 7.37 18.65
C GLN A 78 -27.40 6.29 19.25
N ALA A 79 -28.69 6.33 18.93
CA ALA A 79 -29.66 5.35 19.42
C ALA A 79 -29.32 3.92 18.95
N ALA A 80 -28.92 3.77 17.68
CA ALA A 80 -28.47 2.50 17.13
C ALA A 80 -27.15 2.01 17.73
N LEU A 81 -26.21 2.90 18.05
CA LEU A 81 -24.98 2.55 18.77
C LEU A 81 -25.28 2.04 20.18
N ASN A 82 -26.13 2.76 20.92
CA ASN A 82 -26.49 2.41 22.30
C ASN A 82 -27.29 1.11 22.40
N SER A 83 -27.97 0.67 21.34
CA SER A 83 -28.68 -0.61 21.33
C SER A 83 -27.75 -1.82 21.15
N ILE A 84 -26.50 -1.63 20.69
CA ILE A 84 -25.51 -2.71 20.54
C ILE A 84 -24.94 -3.14 21.89
N PHE A 85 -24.85 -2.20 22.85
CA PHE A 85 -24.23 -2.42 24.16
C PHE A 85 -25.25 -2.65 25.31
N LYS A 86 -26.53 -2.81 24.99
CA LYS A 86 -27.60 -3.20 25.92
C LYS A 86 -27.87 -4.70 25.82
#